data_AF-A0AA39VTR3-F1
#
_entry.id   AF-A0AA39VTR3-F1
#
_cell.length_a   1.000
_cell.length_b   1.000
_cell.length_c   1.000
_cell.angle_alpha   90.00
_cell.angle_beta   90.00
_cell.angle_gamma   90.00
#
_symmetry.space_group_name_H-M   'P 1'
#
loop_
_entity.id
_entity.type
_entity.pdbx_description
1 polymer ?
#
loop_
_entity_poly.entity_id
_entity_poly.type
_entity_poly.pdbx_seq_one_letter_code
_entity_poly.pdbx_strand_id
1 'polypeptide(L)'
;MGRYSRFIAMYATLAIRDVDCCLIPESQFYLEGPGGHMVIVIAEGAGQCKHTMDMDQQDASGNKLFQDADLCIYQKIKEHFARRQKMATNLKYIDPTYMIRAIPIHLIMCAAFSWLTVPFVVHRLHNLPC
;
A
#
# COMPACT_ATOMS: atom_id res chain seq x y z
N MET A 1 -1.30 -2.12 0.84
CA MET A 1 -1.60 -1.28 2.04
C MET A 1 -1.10 0.15 1.88
N GLY A 2 -1.88 1.13 2.37
CA GLY A 2 -1.53 2.55 2.31
C GLY A 2 -2.33 3.31 1.24
N ARG A 3 -3.66 3.37 1.41
CA ARG A 3 -4.59 3.98 0.43
C ARG A 3 -4.41 5.49 0.28
N TYR A 4 -4.27 6.19 1.39
CA TYR A 4 -4.18 7.66 1.42
C TYR A 4 -2.95 8.16 2.16
N SER A 5 -2.18 7.26 2.76
CA SER A 5 -1.02 7.63 3.58
C SER A 5 0.14 6.68 3.39
N ARG A 6 1.35 7.26 3.43
CA ARG A 6 2.62 6.57 3.29
C ARG A 6 3.12 5.81 4.52
N PHE A 7 2.43 5.85 5.65
CA PHE A 7 3.01 5.41 6.93
C PHE A 7 3.58 3.99 6.86
N ILE A 8 2.79 3.02 6.37
CA ILE A 8 3.22 1.62 6.30
C ILE A 8 4.41 1.45 5.34
N ALA A 9 4.29 1.97 4.11
CA ALA A 9 5.34 1.84 3.10
C ALA A 9 6.65 2.52 3.52
N MET A 10 6.55 3.72 4.10
CA MET A 10 7.71 4.47 4.60
C MET A 10 8.37 3.77 5.77
N TYR A 11 7.61 3.37 6.80
CA TYR A 11 8.20 2.71 7.97
C TYR A 11 8.81 1.34 7.60
N ALA A 12 8.19 0.60 6.68
CA ALA A 12 8.76 -0.64 6.16
C ALA A 12 10.10 -0.37 5.45
N THR A 13 10.13 0.60 4.53
CA THR A 13 11.35 1.00 3.81
C THR A 13 12.45 1.49 4.75
N LEU A 14 12.11 2.23 5.81
CA LEU A 14 13.09 2.68 6.80
C LEU A 14 13.61 1.53 7.67
N ALA A 15 12.77 0.54 7.96
CA ALA A 15 13.14 -0.63 8.75
C ALA A 15 14.06 -1.59 7.98
N ILE A 16 13.86 -1.73 6.65
CA ILE A 16 14.65 -2.60 5.80
C ILE A 16 15.56 -1.80 4.86
N ARG A 17 16.88 -1.92 5.04
CA ARG A 17 17.87 -1.15 4.26
C ARG A 17 18.11 -1.68 2.84
N ASP A 18 17.37 -2.72 2.44
CA ASP A 18 17.49 -3.38 1.13
C ASP A 18 16.45 -2.88 0.12
N VAL A 19 15.66 -1.85 0.46
CA VAL A 19 14.70 -1.22 -0.45
C VAL A 19 15.34 -0.01 -1.11
N ASP A 20 15.39 -0.01 -2.43
CA ASP A 20 15.98 1.09 -3.22
C ASP A 20 15.00 2.24 -3.47
N CYS A 21 13.71 1.92 -3.63
CA CYS A 21 12.69 2.91 -3.96
C CYS A 21 11.36 2.62 -3.24
N CYS A 22 10.71 3.69 -2.75
CA CYS A 22 9.39 3.62 -2.14
C CYS A 22 8.44 4.58 -2.87
N LEU A 23 7.40 4.04 -3.49
CA LEU A 23 6.34 4.81 -4.15
C LEU A 23 5.21 5.08 -3.16
N ILE A 24 4.85 6.35 -3.00
CA ILE A 24 3.88 6.83 -2.02
C ILE A 24 2.73 7.61 -2.71
N PRO A 25 1.50 7.57 -2.18
CA PRO A 25 0.37 8.29 -2.79
C PRO A 25 0.55 9.81 -2.82
N GLU A 26 1.35 10.38 -1.93
CA GLU A 26 1.54 11.83 -1.80
C GLU A 26 2.52 12.41 -2.83
N SER A 27 3.32 11.58 -3.50
CA SER A 27 4.37 12.01 -4.41
C SER A 27 4.16 11.48 -5.82
N GLN A 28 4.29 12.37 -6.81
CA GLN A 28 4.24 11.99 -8.22
C GLN A 28 5.57 11.35 -8.62
N PHE A 29 5.52 10.24 -9.36
CA PHE A 29 6.70 9.51 -9.78
C PHE A 29 6.65 9.17 -11.28
N TYR A 30 7.84 8.93 -11.85
CA TYR A 30 8.03 8.52 -13.23
C TYR A 30 8.81 7.21 -13.26
N LEU A 31 8.37 6.27 -14.09
CA LEU A 31 8.94 4.91 -14.21
C LEU A 31 10.06 4.84 -15.26
N GLU A 32 10.92 5.86 -15.30
CA GLU A 32 12.04 5.93 -16.25
C GLU A 32 13.36 6.02 -15.48
N GLY A 33 14.30 5.10 -15.77
CA GLY A 33 15.60 5.07 -15.12
C GLY A 33 16.56 4.04 -15.73
N PRO A 34 17.86 4.17 -15.45
CA PRO A 34 18.87 3.18 -15.85
C PRO A 34 18.64 1.83 -15.15
N GLY A 35 18.93 0.73 -15.85
CA GLY A 35 18.64 -0.63 -15.40
C GLY A 35 19.65 -1.17 -14.37
N GLY A 36 19.18 -2.05 -13.47
CA GLY A 36 19.95 -2.74 -12.44
C GLY A 36 19.07 -3.67 -11.59
N HIS A 37 19.63 -4.28 -10.55
CA HIS A 37 18.85 -4.94 -9.50
C HIS A 37 18.20 -3.87 -8.62
N MET A 38 16.88 -3.89 -8.48
CA MET A 38 16.16 -2.88 -7.71
C MET A 38 14.98 -3.50 -6.97
N VAL A 39 14.83 -3.16 -5.69
CA VAL A 39 13.67 -3.50 -4.86
C VAL A 39 12.80 -2.25 -4.70
N ILE A 40 11.55 -2.36 -5.16
CA ILE A 40 10.58 -1.27 -5.13
C ILE A 40 9.46 -1.65 -4.18
N VAL A 41 9.17 -0.77 -3.22
CA VAL A 41 7.97 -0.85 -2.37
C VAL A 41 6.93 0.11 -2.91
N ILE A 42 5.70 -0.36 -3.09
CA ILE A 42 4.60 0.44 -3.63
C ILE A 42 3.49 0.48 -2.58
N ALA A 43 3.05 1.69 -2.22
CA ALA A 43 1.82 1.85 -1.46
C ALA A 43 0.62 1.68 -2.40
N GLU A 44 -0.44 1.03 -1.92
CA GLU A 44 -1.66 0.73 -2.71
C GLU A 44 -2.31 1.99 -3.33
N GLY A 45 -2.16 3.13 -2.68
CA GLY A 45 -2.63 4.42 -3.20
C GLY A 45 -1.67 5.11 -4.17
N ALA A 46 -0.44 4.62 -4.33
CA ALA A 46 0.57 5.21 -5.19
C ALA A 46 0.28 4.91 -6.67
N GLY A 47 0.37 5.92 -7.53
CA GLY A 47 0.21 5.71 -8.97
C GLY A 47 -1.22 5.76 -9.49
N GLN A 48 -2.18 6.21 -8.67
CA GLN A 48 -3.57 6.52 -9.07
C GLN A 48 -3.66 7.78 -9.98
N CYS A 49 -2.71 7.96 -10.89
CA CYS A 49 -2.62 9.14 -11.75
C CYS A 49 -3.23 8.85 -13.14
N LYS A 50 -4.41 9.44 -13.36
CA LYS A 50 -4.98 9.82 -14.67
C LYS A 50 -5.36 8.68 -15.62
N HIS A 51 -6.23 7.77 -15.17
CA HIS A 51 -7.26 7.26 -16.07
C HIS A 51 -8.63 7.73 -15.58
N THR A 52 -9.04 8.86 -16.16
CA THR A 52 -10.41 9.33 -16.20
C THR A 52 -11.24 8.33 -17.00
N MET A 53 -11.60 7.20 -16.40
CA MET A 53 -12.71 6.35 -16.86
C MET A 53 -13.36 5.70 -15.65
N ASP A 54 -14.24 6.48 -15.02
CA ASP A 54 -15.65 6.12 -14.87
C ASP A 54 -15.97 4.69 -14.42
N MET A 55 -15.29 4.23 -13.39
CA MET A 55 -15.82 3.17 -12.54
C MET A 55 -15.71 3.67 -11.11
N ASP A 56 -16.61 4.59 -10.75
CA ASP A 56 -16.87 5.01 -9.37
C ASP A 56 -17.56 3.84 -8.63
N GLN A 57 -16.95 2.65 -8.73
CA GLN A 57 -17.38 1.47 -8.02
C GLN A 57 -17.08 1.74 -6.55
N GLN A 58 -18.14 2.07 -5.85
CA GLN A 58 -18.13 2.20 -4.42
C GLN A 58 -18.45 0.84 -3.84
N ASP A 59 -17.69 0.45 -2.83
CA ASP A 59 -18.07 -0.68 -1.99
C ASP A 59 -19.41 -0.37 -1.28
N ALA A 60 -20.08 -1.37 -0.71
CA ALA A 60 -21.35 -1.20 0.01
C ALA A 60 -21.27 -0.17 1.17
N SER A 61 -20.06 0.16 1.62
CA SER A 61 -19.74 1.18 2.63
C SER A 61 -19.52 2.60 2.06
N GLY A 62 -19.63 2.82 0.74
CA GLY A 62 -19.37 4.13 0.09
C GLY A 62 -17.90 4.46 -0.13
N ASN A 63 -16.99 3.49 0.04
CA ASN A 63 -15.56 3.69 -0.22
C ASN A 63 -15.25 3.48 -1.70
N LYS A 64 -14.49 4.40 -2.31
CA LYS A 64 -13.97 4.20 -3.67
C LYS A 64 -13.11 2.95 -3.73
N LEU A 65 -13.40 2.06 -4.67
CA LEU A 65 -12.56 0.92 -4.98
C LEU A 65 -11.30 1.44 -5.69
N PHE A 66 -10.16 1.23 -5.04
CA PHE A 66 -8.86 1.48 -5.64
C PHE A 66 -8.62 0.39 -6.68
N GLN A 67 -8.43 0.79 -7.94
CA GLN A 67 -7.93 -0.12 -8.96
C GLN A 67 -6.49 -0.51 -8.61
N ASP A 68 -6.10 -1.74 -8.96
CA ASP A 68 -4.79 -2.33 -8.67
C ASP A 68 -3.65 -1.54 -9.33
N ALA A 69 -3.22 -0.44 -8.70
CA ALA A 69 -2.13 0.41 -9.19
C ALA A 69 -0.83 -0.40 -9.32
N ASP A 70 -0.63 -1.34 -8.40
CA ASP A 70 0.50 -2.24 -8.35
C ASP A 70 0.61 -3.08 -9.64
N LEU A 71 -0.53 -3.60 -10.13
CA LEU A 71 -0.57 -4.39 -11.35
C LEU A 71 -0.35 -3.53 -12.60
N CYS A 72 -0.89 -2.31 -12.62
CA CYS A 72 -0.66 -1.35 -13.70
C CYS A 72 0.83 -0.98 -13.81
N ILE A 73 1.49 -0.72 -12.68
CA ILE A 73 2.92 -0.43 -12.62
C ILE A 73 3.72 -1.66 -13.07
N TYR A 74 3.36 -2.86 -12.59
CA TYR A 74 3.99 -4.11 -13.00
C TYR A 74 3.92 -4.34 -14.52
N GLN A 75 2.75 -4.11 -15.14
CA GLN A 75 2.56 -4.23 -16.58
C GLN A 75 3.40 -3.21 -17.35
N LYS A 76 3.41 -1.94 -16.92
CA LYS A 76 4.23 -0.89 -17.54
C LYS A 76 5.72 -1.21 -17.49
N ILE A 77 6.20 -1.73 -16.36
CA ILE A 77 7.60 -2.18 -16.21
C ILE A 77 7.88 -3.32 -17.19
N LYS A 78 7.00 -4.34 -17.24
CA LYS A 78 7.15 -5.48 -18.16
C LYS A 78 7.17 -5.04 -19.63
N GLU A 79 6.28 -4.14 -20.03
CA GLU A 79 6.22 -3.58 -21.38
C GLU A 79 7.44 -2.72 -21.72
N HIS A 80 7.94 -1.94 -20.76
CA HIS A 80 9.14 -1.12 -20.96
C HIS A 80 10.35 -2.00 -21.27
N PHE A 81 10.54 -3.08 -20.50
CA PHE A 81 11.62 -4.03 -20.72
C PHE A 81 11.45 -4.83 -22.01
N ALA A 82 10.23 -5.24 -22.35
CA ALA A 82 9.94 -5.92 -23.61
C ALA A 82 10.26 -5.05 -24.85
N ARG A 83 10.08 -3.72 -24.74
CA ARG A 83 10.39 -2.76 -25.80
C ARG A 83 11.87 -2.40 -25.90
N ARG A 84 12.58 -2.26 -24.78
CA ARG A 84 13.95 -1.72 -24.76
C ARG A 84 15.07 -2.74 -24.90
N GLN A 85 14.95 -3.99 -24.43
CA GLN A 85 16.04 -4.97 -24.54
C GLN A 85 15.56 -6.44 -24.63
N LYS A 86 16.22 -7.21 -25.51
CA LYS A 86 16.10 -8.67 -25.72
C LYS A 86 16.67 -9.52 -24.56
N MET A 87 16.60 -9.05 -23.31
CA MET A 87 17.16 -9.75 -22.15
C MET A 87 16.04 -10.28 -21.25
N ALA A 88 16.22 -11.48 -20.71
CA ALA A 88 15.28 -12.08 -19.78
C ALA A 88 15.31 -11.33 -18.45
N THR A 89 14.26 -10.57 -18.14
CA THR A 89 14.10 -9.88 -16.87
C THR A 89 13.41 -10.79 -15.86
N ASN A 90 14.00 -10.92 -14.66
CA ASN A 90 13.37 -11.64 -13.55
C ASN A 90 12.56 -10.66 -12.72
N LEU A 91 11.29 -10.46 -13.10
CA LEU A 91 10.37 -9.59 -12.37
C LEU A 91 9.51 -10.44 -11.44
N LYS A 92 9.66 -10.23 -10.12
CA LYS A 92 8.85 -10.90 -9.09
C LYS A 92 7.93 -9.89 -8.43
N TYR A 93 6.64 -10.20 -8.41
CA TYR A 93 5.64 -9.44 -7.69
C TYR A 93 5.28 -10.16 -6.39
N ILE A 94 5.27 -9.43 -5.28
CA ILE A 94 4.92 -9.97 -3.95
C ILE A 94 3.87 -9.04 -3.35
N ASP A 95 2.70 -9.57 -3.07
CA ASP A 95 1.65 -8.87 -2.32
C ASP A 95 1.52 -9.44 -0.90
N PRO A 96 2.12 -8.79 0.12
CA PRO A 96 2.01 -9.23 1.50
C PRO A 96 0.71 -8.75 2.17
N THR A 97 -0.23 -8.11 1.46
CA THR A 97 -1.42 -7.46 2.05
C THR A 97 -2.23 -8.39 2.94
N TYR A 98 -2.47 -9.64 2.52
CA TYR A 98 -3.18 -10.60 3.37
C TYR A 98 -2.32 -11.06 4.55
N MET A 99 -1.03 -11.30 4.32
CA MET A 99 -0.11 -11.76 5.36
C MET A 99 -0.03 -10.75 6.51
N ILE A 100 0.15 -9.45 6.23
CA ILE A 100 0.27 -8.42 7.27
C ILE A 100 -1.03 -8.16 8.02
N ARG A 101 -2.19 -8.48 7.43
CA ARG A 101 -3.51 -8.36 8.10
C ARG A 101 -3.85 -9.56 8.96
N ALA A 102 -3.37 -10.74 8.58
CA ALA A 102 -3.75 -12.01 9.19
C ALA A 102 -2.77 -12.48 10.27
N ILE A 103 -1.61 -11.83 10.42
CA ILE A 103 -0.64 -12.16 11.48
C ILE A 103 -1.23 -11.83 12.86
N PRO A 104 -1.15 -12.78 13.84
CA PRO A 104 -1.58 -12.50 15.20
C PRO A 104 -0.77 -11.35 15.78
N ILE A 105 -1.47 -10.41 16.41
CA ILE A 105 -0.87 -9.20 16.96
C ILE A 105 0.16 -9.50 18.05
N HIS A 106 1.30 -8.80 18.00
CA HIS A 106 2.26 -8.83 19.09
C HIS A 106 1.68 -8.07 20.31
N LEU A 107 1.74 -8.72 21.47
CA LEU A 107 0.94 -8.42 22.67
C LEU A 107 1.09 -6.98 23.21
N ILE A 108 2.18 -6.29 22.92
CA ILE A 108 2.58 -5.09 23.66
C ILE A 108 1.87 -3.80 23.20
N MET A 109 1.50 -3.66 21.93
CA MET A 109 0.94 -2.39 21.43
C MET A 109 -0.58 -2.44 21.20
N CYS A 110 -1.07 -3.34 20.33
CA CYS A 110 -2.50 -3.36 19.99
C CYS A 110 -3.38 -4.00 21.07
N ALA A 111 -2.91 -5.03 21.79
CA ALA A 111 -3.72 -5.64 22.84
C ALA A 111 -3.90 -4.68 24.01
N ALA A 112 -2.82 -4.08 24.52
CA ALA A 112 -2.91 -3.06 25.57
C ALA A 112 -3.81 -1.88 25.15
N PHE A 113 -3.68 -1.39 23.91
CA PHE A 113 -4.54 -0.32 23.40
C PHE A 113 -6.00 -0.75 23.31
N SER A 114 -6.30 -1.96 22.83
CA SER A 114 -7.67 -2.49 22.78
C SER A 114 -8.28 -2.67 24.18
N TRP A 115 -7.49 -3.20 25.12
CA TRP A 115 -7.89 -3.35 26.52
C TRP A 115 -8.13 -2.02 27.24
N LEU A 116 -7.44 -0.94 26.85
CA LEU A 116 -7.64 0.40 27.42
C LEU A 116 -8.78 1.16 26.73
N THR A 117 -8.90 1.04 25.40
CA THR A 117 -9.89 1.81 24.63
C THR A 117 -11.29 1.24 24.70
N VAL A 118 -11.46 -0.09 24.73
CA VAL A 118 -12.80 -0.69 24.78
C VAL A 118 -13.55 -0.30 26.06
N PRO A 119 -12.97 -0.42 27.28
CA PRO A 119 -13.63 0.04 28.49
C PRO A 119 -13.89 1.54 28.50
N PHE A 120 -12.95 2.33 27.95
CA PHE A 120 -13.10 3.79 27.89
C PHE A 120 -14.24 4.23 26.97
N VAL A 121 -14.41 3.58 25.81
CA VAL A 121 -15.54 3.84 24.89
C VAL A 121 -16.86 3.44 25.54
N VAL A 122 -16.94 2.27 26.18
CA VAL A 122 -18.14 1.82 26.90
C VAL A 122 -18.51 2.79 28.02
N HIS A 123 -17.52 3.23 28.80
CA HIS A 123 -17.76 4.21 29.86
C HIS A 123 -18.23 5.55 29.32
N ARG A 124 -17.70 6.01 28.18
CA ARG A 124 -18.13 7.28 27.59
C ARG A 124 -19.54 7.18 26.99
N LEU A 125 -19.91 6.06 26.40
CA LEU A 125 -21.27 5.82 25.90
C LEU A 125 -22.32 5.82 27.02
N HIS A 126 -21.97 5.24 28.18
CA HIS A 126 -22.88 5.16 29.33
C HIS A 126 -23.10 6.51 30.04
N ASN A 127 -22.24 7.50 29.79
CA ASN A 127 -22.30 8.84 30.38
C ASN A 127 -22.70 9.93 29.37
N LEU A 128 -23.19 9.56 28.18
CA LEU A 128 -23.78 10.53 27.27
C LEU A 128 -25.12 11.01 27.84
N PRO A 129 -25.33 12.33 28.03
CA PRO A 129 -26.64 12.85 28.37
C PRO A 129 -27.60 12.56 27.21
N CYS A 130 -28.78 12.03 27.54
CA CYS A 130 -29.88 11.83 26.59
C CYS A 130 -30.33 13.14 25.96
#